data_AF-U5MUX9-F1
#
_entry.id   AF-U5MUX9-F1
#
_cell.length_a   1.000
_cell.length_b   1.000
_cell.length_c   1.000
_cell.angle_alpha   90.00
_cell.angle_beta   90.00
_cell.angle_gamma   90.00
#
_symmetry.space_group_name_H-M   'P 1'
#
loop_
_entity.id
_entity.type
_entity.pdbx_description
1 polymer ?
#
loop_
_entity_poly.entity_id
_entity_poly.type
_entity_poly.pdbx_seq_one_letter_code
_entity_poly.pdbx_strand_id
1 'polypeptide(L)'
;MTKMQEIIGKILTSRITREKANNTLNVEEVTNTLNIFLAGETITSEQYAEFTEMITPVTTTTQTAETNTTTTRASTINTAEVTQQ
;
A
#
# COMPACT_ATOMS: atom_id res chain seq x y z
N MET A 1 14.27 23.37 11.95
CA MET A 1 14.67 21.95 12.01
C MET A 1 16.07 21.87 12.61
N THR A 2 16.27 21.05 13.65
CA THR A 2 17.61 20.88 14.25
C THR A 2 18.38 19.76 13.54
N LYS A 3 19.72 19.80 13.62
CA LYS A 3 20.59 18.75 13.05
C LYS A 3 20.23 17.34 13.54
N MET A 4 19.75 17.22 14.78
CA MET A 4 19.31 15.94 15.36
C MET A 4 18.06 15.40 14.66
N GLN A 5 17.07 16.26 14.37
CA GLN A 5 15.83 15.84 13.70
C GLN A 5 16.12 15.38 12.27
N GLU A 6 17.08 16.03 11.60
CA GLU A 6 17.54 15.67 10.26
C GLU A 6 18.22 14.30 10.23
N ILE A 7 19.08 14.02 11.22
CA ILE A 7 19.76 12.72 11.36
C ILE A 7 18.73 11.62 11.65
N ILE A 8 17.81 11.86 12.58
CA ILE A 8 16.74 10.91 12.91
C ILE A 8 15.89 10.60 11.68
N GLY A 9 15.54 11.63 10.90
CA GLY A 9 14.80 11.44 9.66
C GLY A 9 15.53 10.52 8.68
N LYS A 10 16.82 10.76 8.44
CA LYS A 10 17.64 9.92 7.56
C LYS A 10 17.74 8.46 8.04
N ILE A 11 17.84 8.25 9.34
CA ILE A 11 17.89 6.91 9.95
C ILE A 11 16.56 6.19 9.74
N LEU A 12 15.44 6.86 10.04
CA LEU A 12 14.09 6.29 9.90
C LEU A 12 13.78 5.97 8.44
N THR A 13 14.04 6.87 7.50
CA THR A 13 13.89 6.61 6.05
C THR A 13 14.71 5.40 5.64
N SER A 14 16.00 5.35 5.99
CA SER A 14 16.88 4.23 5.61
C SER A 14 16.42 2.90 6.18
N ARG A 15 15.91 2.90 7.42
CA ARG A 15 15.34 1.72 8.07
C ARG A 15 14.09 1.24 7.33
N ILE A 16 13.11 2.13 7.13
CA ILE A 16 11.84 1.82 6.47
C ILE A 16 12.09 1.30 5.05
N THR A 17 12.95 1.96 4.27
CA THR A 17 13.27 1.54 2.90
C THR A 17 13.90 0.14 2.88
N ARG A 18 14.86 -0.14 3.76
CA ARG A 18 15.52 -1.46 3.84
C ARG A 18 14.54 -2.56 4.24
N GLU A 19 13.73 -2.33 5.28
CA GLU A 19 12.79 -3.33 5.78
C GLU A 19 11.64 -3.57 4.79
N LYS A 20 11.18 -2.52 4.10
CA LYS A 20 10.19 -2.63 3.03
C LYS A 20 10.73 -3.43 1.85
N ALA A 21 11.97 -3.19 1.43
CA ALA A 21 12.61 -3.96 0.36
C ALA A 21 12.77 -5.45 0.71
N ASN A 22 12.97 -5.77 1.99
CA ASN A 22 13.12 -7.14 2.47
C ASN A 22 11.79 -7.81 2.85
N ASN A 23 10.65 -7.12 2.72
CA ASN A 23 9.33 -7.57 3.22
C ASN A 23 9.33 -7.92 4.73
N THR A 24 10.17 -7.26 5.52
CA THR A 24 10.26 -7.47 6.98
C THR A 24 9.77 -6.26 7.77
N LEU A 25 9.13 -5.29 7.10
CA LEU A 25 8.66 -4.07 7.74
C LEU A 25 7.55 -4.40 8.75
N ASN A 26 7.84 -4.17 10.04
CA ASN A 26 6.84 -4.23 11.09
C ASN A 26 6.23 -2.84 11.30
N VAL A 27 5.06 -2.61 10.70
CA VAL A 27 4.37 -1.31 10.73
C VAL A 27 4.05 -0.87 12.16
N GLU A 28 3.65 -1.80 13.04
CA GLU A 28 3.30 -1.48 14.43
C GLU A 28 4.52 -0.98 15.22
N GLU A 29 5.66 -1.66 15.07
CA GLU A 29 6.90 -1.26 15.74
C GLU A 29 7.40 0.11 15.28
N VAL A 30 7.37 0.36 13.97
CA VAL A 30 7.80 1.64 13.41
C VAL A 30 6.83 2.76 13.83
N THR A 31 5.52 2.50 13.84
CA THR A 31 4.52 3.47 14.31
C THR A 31 4.73 3.83 15.78
N ASN A 32 4.98 2.84 16.64
CA ASN A 32 5.29 3.08 18.05
C ASN A 32 6.57 3.93 18.23
N THR A 33 7.58 3.66 17.40
CA THR A 33 8.81 4.46 17.39
C THR A 33 8.54 5.92 17.00
N LEU A 34 7.73 6.15 15.97
CA LEU A 34 7.34 7.50 15.53
C LEU A 34 6.54 8.25 16.61
N ASN A 35 5.62 7.56 17.29
CA ASN A 35 4.83 8.14 18.39
C ASN A 35 5.72 8.63 19.55
N ILE A 36 6.76 7.87 19.91
CA ILE A 36 7.71 8.27 20.95
C ILE A 36 8.46 9.55 20.53
N PHE A 37 8.92 9.63 19.28
CA PHE A 37 9.63 10.81 18.79
C PHE A 37 8.74 12.04 18.67
N LEU A 38 7.47 11.86 18.29
CA LEU A 38 6.51 12.96 18.23
C LEU A 38 6.17 13.48 19.64
N ALA A 39 5.92 12.58 20.60
CA ALA A 39 5.64 12.96 21.99
C ALA A 39 6.81 13.68 22.66
N GLY A 40 8.05 13.36 22.27
CA GLY A 40 9.26 14.04 22.72
C GLY A 40 9.62 15.31 21.94
N GLU A 41 8.71 15.85 21.12
CA GLU A 41 8.93 17.02 20.25
C GLU A 41 10.18 16.92 19.35
N THR A 42 10.65 15.68 19.13
CA THR A 42 11.90 15.40 18.42
C THR A 42 11.71 15.45 16.91
N ILE A 43 10.47 15.22 16.45
CA ILE A 43 10.05 15.43 15.06
C ILE A 43 8.78 16.28 15.05
N THR A 44 8.52 17.00 13.96
CA THR A 44 7.26 17.75 13.80
C THR A 44 6.13 16.83 13.36
N SER A 45 4.89 17.29 13.53
CA SER A 45 3.70 16.59 13.05
C SER A 45 3.71 16.38 11.52
N GLU A 46 4.29 17.30 10.75
CA GLU A 46 4.45 17.11 9.29
C GLU A 46 5.42 15.96 8.99
N GLN A 47 6.58 15.93 9.66
CA GLN A 47 7.53 14.84 9.50
C GLN A 47 6.93 13.49 9.90
N TYR A 48 6.18 13.48 11.01
CA TYR A 48 5.46 12.28 11.44
C TYR A 48 4.51 11.80 10.33
N ALA A 49 3.74 12.69 9.73
CA ALA A 49 2.81 12.34 8.64
C ALA A 49 3.56 11.72 7.44
N GLU A 50 4.67 12.31 7.01
CA GLU A 50 5.52 11.78 5.92
C GLU A 50 6.00 10.35 6.21
N PHE A 51 6.52 10.09 7.42
CA PHE A 51 6.98 8.74 7.78
C PHE A 51 5.83 7.73 7.88
N THR A 52 4.66 8.18 8.33
CA THR A 52 3.47 7.33 8.45
C THR A 52 2.97 6.92 7.05
N GLU A 53 3.00 7.82 6.09
CA GLU A 53 2.66 7.52 4.70
C GLU A 53 3.65 6.50 4.08
N MET A 54 4.94 6.59 4.39
CA MET A 54 5.95 5.65 3.89
C MET A 54 5.73 4.18 4.35
N ILE A 55 5.27 4.00 5.58
CA ILE A 55 5.01 2.68 6.17
C ILE A 55 3.61 2.15 5.89
N THR A 56 2.68 3.03 5.54
CA THR A 56 1.32 2.61 5.17
C THR A 56 1.40 1.78 3.88
N PRO A 57 0.87 0.55 3.87
CA PRO A 57 0.78 -0.22 2.65
C PRO A 57 -0.08 0.56 1.65
N VAL A 58 0.47 0.85 0.47
CA VAL A 58 -0.38 1.26 -0.63
C VAL A 58 -1.22 0.03 -0.99
N THR A 59 -2.47 0.02 -0.57
CA THR A 59 -3.45 -0.81 -1.26
C THR A 59 -3.52 -0.23 -2.66
N THR A 60 -2.72 -0.76 -3.58
CA THR A 60 -2.95 -0.56 -5.00
C THR A 60 -4.31 -1.20 -5.25
N THR A 61 -5.38 -0.42 -5.16
CA THR A 61 -6.65 -0.78 -5.76
C THR A 61 -6.33 -0.92 -7.24
N THR A 62 -6.08 -2.14 -7.69
CA THR A 62 -6.17 -2.48 -9.10
C THR A 62 -7.63 -2.23 -9.47
N GLN A 63 -7.92 -1.00 -9.86
CA GLN A 63 -9.17 -0.65 -10.50
C GLN A 63 -9.12 -1.34 -11.85
N THR A 64 -9.63 -2.57 -11.92
CA THR A 64 -9.94 -3.25 -13.16
C THR A 64 -10.87 -2.32 -13.92
N ALA A 65 -10.36 -1.65 -14.95
CA ALA A 65 -11.17 -0.93 -15.90
C ALA A 65 -12.00 -1.98 -16.65
N GLU A 66 -13.22 -2.24 -16.16
CA GLU A 66 -14.24 -2.97 -16.88
C GLU A 66 -14.58 -2.17 -18.14
N THR A 67 -13.95 -2.55 -19.24
CA THR A 67 -14.33 -2.08 -20.57
C THR A 67 -15.67 -2.75 -20.89
N ASN A 68 -16.76 -2.01 -20.74
CA ASN A 68 -18.07 -2.38 -21.25
C ASN A 68 -18.03 -2.42 -22.78
N THR A 69 -17.59 -3.55 -23.34
CA THR A 69 -17.91 -3.92 -24.72
C THR A 69 -19.23 -4.68 -24.72
N THR A 70 -20.32 -3.92 -24.88
CA THR A 70 -21.62 -4.44 -25.30
C THR A 70 -21.45 -5.14 -26.65
N THR A 71 -21.24 -6.45 -26.64
CA THR A 71 -21.39 -7.31 -27.81
C THR A 71 -22.75 -8.00 -27.71
N THR A 72 -23.77 -7.34 -28.24
CA THR A 72 -25.04 -7.98 -28.55
C THR A 72 -24.81 -8.97 -29.69
N ARG A 73 -24.67 -10.25 -29.38
CA ARG A 73 -24.80 -11.34 -30.35
C ARG A 73 -26.12 -12.05 -30.11
N ALA A 74 -27.05 -11.81 -31.03
CA ALA A 74 -28.33 -12.47 -31.13
C ALA A 74 -28.16 -13.99 -31.20
N SER A 75 -29.02 -14.69 -30.46
CA SER A 75 -29.20 -16.14 -30.51
C SER A 75 -29.53 -16.62 -31.92
N THR A 76 -28.82 -17.66 -32.37
CA THR A 76 -29.38 -18.63 -33.31
C THR A 76 -29.15 -20.03 -32.73
N ILE A 77 -30.26 -20.74 -32.60
CA ILE A 77 -30.47 -22.05 -32.00
C ILE A 77 -29.69 -23.13 -32.77
N ASN A 78 -29.07 -24.07 -32.05
CA ASN A 78 -28.82 -25.43 -32.53
C ASN A 78 -28.80 -26.39 -31.34
N THR A 79 -29.93 -27.06 -31.09
CA THR A 79 -30.00 -28.24 -30.23
C THR A 79 -29.72 -29.46 -31.10
N ALA A 80 -28.57 -30.08 -30.92
CA ALA A 80 -28.26 -31.41 -31.44
C ALA A 80 -27.69 -32.25 -30.29
N GLU A 81 -28.35 -33.38 -29.99
CA GLU A 81 -27.87 -34.67 -29.47
C GLU A 81 -29.06 -35.41 -28.85
N VAL A 82 -29.64 -36.45 -29.48
CA VAL A 82 -29.22 -37.87 -29.55
C VAL A 82 -29.20 -38.56 -28.18
N THR A 83 -30.06 -39.56 -27.97
CA THR A 83 -29.91 -40.79 -27.12
C THR A 83 -31.18 -41.65 -27.31
N GLN A 84 -31.17 -42.75 -28.07
CA GLN A 84 -30.86 -44.15 -27.67
C GLN A 84 -31.75 -44.75 -26.55
N GLN A 85 -32.84 -45.44 -26.94
CA GLN A 85 -33.10 -46.89 -26.74
C GLN A 85 -34.49 -47.27 -27.25
#